data_AF-A0A9E3P1B2-F1
#
_entry.id   AF-A0A9E3P1B2-F1
#
_cell.length_a   1.000
_cell.length_b   1.000
_cell.length_c   1.000
_cell.angle_alpha   90.00
_cell.angle_beta   90.00
_cell.angle_gamma   90.00
#
_symmetry.space_group_name_H-M   'P 1'
#
loop_
_entity.id
_entity.type
_entity.pdbx_description
1 polymer ?
#
loop_
_entity_poly.entity_id
_entity_poly.type
_entity_poly.pdbx_seq_one_letter_code
_entity_poly.pdbx_strand_id
1 'polypeptide(L)'
;MGIASERPETGVRIAIERPRDGGPPWTYAGAATLPDAAFPLRVTVSSEGVVGVELGASDEGAAAPSDLEEKIRLIVRAAYRQAASDGEPPARRIVRWRGDAK
;
A
#
# COMPACT_ATOMS: atom_id res chain seq x y z
N MET A 1 -15.86 -12.89 20.86
CA MET A 1 -15.70 -12.84 19.39
C MET A 1 -15.43 -11.39 19.01
N GLY A 2 -14.16 -10.98 19.06
CA GLY A 2 -13.75 -9.64 18.65
C GLY A 2 -13.52 -9.66 17.15
N ILE A 3 -14.33 -8.93 16.39
CA ILE A 3 -14.12 -8.69 14.97
C ILE A 3 -12.75 -8.03 14.85
N ALA A 4 -11.84 -8.61 14.06
CA ALA A 4 -10.50 -8.07 13.85
C ALA A 4 -10.61 -6.59 13.52
N SER A 5 -10.14 -5.72 14.43
CA SER A 5 -10.18 -4.28 14.24
C SER A 5 -9.44 -3.95 12.94
N GLU A 6 -10.05 -3.20 12.04
CA GLU A 6 -9.46 -2.85 10.74
C GLU A 6 -8.18 -1.99 10.88
N ARG A 7 -7.98 -1.42 12.08
CA ARG A 7 -6.83 -0.62 12.47
C ARG A 7 -5.80 -1.45 13.24
N PRO A 8 -4.52 -1.38 12.86
CA PRO A 8 -3.46 -2.09 13.58
C PRO A 8 -3.22 -1.45 14.95
N GLU A 9 -2.83 -2.23 15.96
CA GLU A 9 -2.38 -1.69 17.26
C GLU A 9 -1.01 -1.00 17.15
N THR A 10 -0.15 -1.44 16.21
CA THR A 10 1.15 -0.84 15.89
C THR A 10 1.48 -0.95 14.40
N GLY A 11 2.29 -0.02 13.89
CA GLY A 11 2.82 -0.06 12.53
C GLY A 11 1.82 0.36 11.44
N VAL A 12 1.92 -0.23 10.24
CA VAL A 12 1.08 0.14 9.09
C VAL A 12 0.45 -1.09 8.43
N ARG A 13 -0.84 -0.95 8.12
CA ARG A 13 -1.58 -1.88 7.26
C ARG A 13 -1.85 -1.21 5.93
N ILE A 14 -1.35 -1.79 4.84
CA ILE A 14 -1.65 -1.33 3.49
C ILE A 14 -2.66 -2.29 2.89
N ALA A 15 -3.74 -1.75 2.33
CA ALA A 15 -4.70 -2.50 1.53
C ALA A 15 -5.00 -1.71 0.27
N ILE A 16 -4.45 -2.17 -0.85
CA ILE A 16 -4.63 -1.55 -2.17
C ILE A 16 -4.98 -2.61 -3.22
N GLU A 17 -5.75 -2.20 -4.21
CA GLU A 17 -6.21 -3.06 -5.30
C GLU A 17 -6.13 -2.32 -6.62
N ARG A 18 -5.81 -3.07 -7.69
CA ARG A 18 -5.88 -2.60 -9.06
C ARG A 18 -6.98 -3.34 -9.83
N PRO A 19 -7.58 -2.73 -10.87
CA PRO A 19 -8.43 -3.44 -11.80
C PRO A 19 -7.74 -4.69 -12.38
N ARG A 20 -8.56 -5.70 -12.70
CA ARG A 20 -8.09 -6.95 -13.32
C ARG A 20 -7.42 -6.68 -14.66
N ASP A 21 -8.04 -5.81 -15.45
CA ASP A 21 -7.61 -5.45 -16.79
C ASP A 21 -6.76 -4.18 -16.75
N GLY A 22 -5.79 -4.09 -17.66
CA GLY A 22 -4.86 -2.98 -17.76
C GLY A 22 -3.40 -3.42 -17.69
N GLY A 23 -2.58 -2.78 -18.53
CA GLY A 23 -1.14 -2.92 -18.54
C GLY A 23 -0.45 -1.87 -17.67
N PRO A 24 0.89 -1.86 -17.68
CA PRO A 24 1.65 -0.77 -17.06
C PRO A 24 1.32 0.59 -17.71
N PRO A 25 1.25 1.69 -16.92
CA PRO A 25 1.44 1.72 -15.47
C PRO A 25 0.25 1.12 -14.71
N TRP A 26 0.53 0.17 -13.82
CA TRP A 26 -0.50 -0.42 -12.97
C TRP A 26 -0.87 0.57 -11.87
N THR A 27 -2.14 0.96 -11.83
CA THR A 27 -2.66 1.88 -10.83
C THR A 27 -3.45 1.13 -9.78
N TYR A 28 -3.05 1.29 -8.53
CA TYR A 28 -3.71 0.76 -7.35
C TYR A 28 -4.39 1.90 -6.59
N ALA A 29 -5.53 1.60 -5.98
CA ALA A 29 -6.21 2.47 -5.05
C ALA A 29 -6.55 1.72 -3.76
N GLY A 30 -6.62 2.44 -2.65
CA GLY A 30 -7.00 1.88 -1.36
C GLY A 30 -6.60 2.80 -0.22
N ALA A 31 -6.11 2.23 0.87
CA ALA A 31 -5.72 2.99 2.05
C ALA A 31 -4.49 2.40 2.76
N ALA A 32 -3.77 3.28 3.44
CA ALA A 32 -2.80 2.94 4.46
C ALA A 32 -3.39 3.27 5.84
N THR A 33 -3.53 2.26 6.69
CA THR A 33 -4.11 2.38 8.03
C THR A 33 -3.00 2.30 9.07
N LEU A 34 -2.86 3.36 9.85
CA LEU A 34 -2.07 3.43 11.07
C LEU A 34 -3.00 3.22 12.29
N PRO A 35 -2.45 3.07 13.51
CA PRO A 35 -3.29 2.93 14.71
C PRO A 35 -4.25 4.11 14.89
N ASP A 36 -3.76 5.31 14.62
CA ASP A 36 -4.47 6.55 14.91
C ASP A 36 -5.34 7.05 13.75
N ALA A 37 -4.96 6.76 12.49
CA ALA A 37 -5.61 7.34 11.32
C ALA A 37 -5.53 6.45 10.06
N ALA A 38 -6.42 6.68 9.09
CA ALA A 38 -6.37 6.05 7.78
C ALA A 38 -6.15 7.09 6.67
N PHE A 39 -5.22 6.80 5.77
CA PHE A 39 -4.83 7.69 4.68
C PHE A 39 -5.26 7.07 3.34
N PRO A 40 -6.11 7.75 2.55
CA PRO A 40 -6.38 7.37 1.17
C PRO A 40 -5.07 7.30 0.38
N LEU A 41 -4.92 6.23 -0.40
CA LEU A 41 -3.67 5.90 -1.06
C LEU A 41 -3.93 5.57 -2.52
N ARG A 42 -3.18 6.20 -3.42
CA ARG A 42 -3.04 5.82 -4.82
C ARG A 42 -1.58 5.48 -5.10
N VAL A 43 -1.36 4.37 -5.80
CA VAL A 43 -0.01 3.91 -6.16
C VAL A 43 0.03 3.60 -7.64
N THR A 44 1.09 4.06 -8.31
CA THR A 44 1.36 3.74 -9.71
C THR A 44 2.66 2.96 -9.81
N VAL A 45 2.65 1.87 -10.59
CA VAL A 45 3.83 1.05 -10.84
C VAL A 45 4.09 1.00 -12.33
N SER A 46 5.25 1.50 -12.78
CA SER A 46 5.64 1.45 -14.19
C SER A 46 6.03 0.03 -14.63
N SER A 47 6.16 -0.20 -15.94
CA SER A 47 6.70 -1.45 -16.51
C SER A 47 8.11 -1.78 -16.02
N GLU A 48 8.88 -0.75 -15.62
CA GLU A 48 10.24 -0.85 -15.09
C GLU A 48 10.27 -1.05 -13.56
N GLY A 49 9.11 -1.07 -12.91
CA GLY A 49 8.99 -1.20 -11.45
C GLY A 49 9.27 0.09 -10.68
N VAL A 50 9.19 1.25 -11.32
CA VAL A 50 9.20 2.56 -10.64
C VAL A 50 7.86 2.76 -9.95
N VAL A 51 7.88 3.13 -8.67
CA VAL A 51 6.69 3.25 -7.82
C VAL A 51 6.43 4.71 -7.45
N GLY A 52 5.32 5.26 -7.96
CA GLY A 52 4.73 6.52 -7.53
C GLY A 52 3.72 6.30 -6.41
N VAL A 53 3.73 7.17 -5.40
CA VAL A 53 2.83 7.10 -4.24
C VAL A 53 2.18 8.46 -4.05
N GLU A 54 0.86 8.46 -3.96
CA GLU A 54 0.05 9.64 -3.68
C GLU A 54 -0.79 9.36 -2.43
N LEU A 55 -0.58 10.17 -1.39
CA LEU A 55 -1.31 10.09 -0.12
C LEU A 55 -2.29 11.26 -0.02
N GLY A 56 -3.53 10.95 0.30
CA GLY A 56 -4.54 11.94 0.68
C GLY A 56 -4.43 12.32 2.16
N ALA A 57 -5.12 13.40 2.54
CA ALA A 57 -5.36 13.72 3.94
C ALA A 57 -6.13 12.57 4.63
N SER A 58 -5.88 12.36 5.93
CA SER A 58 -6.59 11.32 6.66
C SER A 58 -8.09 11.58 6.75
N ASP A 59 -8.84 10.57 7.19
CA ASP A 59 -10.23 10.67 7.61
C ASP A 59 -10.46 11.76 8.68
N GLU A 60 -9.44 12.07 9.48
CA GLU A 60 -9.46 13.13 10.49
C GLU A 60 -8.82 14.46 10.02
N GLY A 61 -8.48 14.58 8.73
CA GLY A 61 -7.89 15.78 8.15
C GLY A 61 -6.41 16.01 8.48
N ALA A 62 -5.73 15.02 9.04
CA ALA A 62 -4.30 15.08 9.35
C ALA A 62 -3.45 14.81 8.10
N ALA A 63 -2.29 15.45 8.02
CA ALA A 63 -1.28 15.13 7.02
C ALA A 63 -0.64 13.77 7.31
N ALA A 64 -0.25 13.06 6.25
CA ALA A 64 0.46 11.79 6.39
C ALA A 64 1.81 11.97 7.09
N PRO A 65 2.25 11.02 7.93
CA PRO A 65 3.62 10.97 8.43
C PRO A 65 4.63 11.01 7.27
N SER A 66 5.74 11.73 7.45
CA SER A 66 6.72 11.97 6.38
C SER A 66 7.42 10.71 5.88
N ASP A 67 7.45 9.65 6.68
CA ASP A 67 8.06 8.36 6.36
C ASP A 67 7.07 7.36 5.74
N LEU A 68 5.76 7.64 5.80
CA LEU A 68 4.71 6.72 5.35
C LEU A 68 4.81 6.46 3.84
N GLU A 69 5.08 7.50 3.05
CA GLU A 69 5.21 7.42 1.59
C GLU A 69 6.32 6.44 1.20
N GLU A 70 7.50 6.56 1.79
CA GLU A 70 8.65 5.71 1.50
C GLU A 70 8.40 4.26 1.97
N LYS A 71 7.79 4.08 3.15
CA LYS A 71 7.39 2.75 3.63
C LYS A 71 6.46 2.04 2.64
N ILE A 72 5.45 2.74 2.12
CA ILE A 72 4.53 2.20 1.11
C ILE A 72 5.27 1.88 -0.19
N ARG A 73 6.12 2.80 -0.66
CA ARG A 73 6.93 2.63 -1.87
C ARG A 73 7.75 1.33 -1.80
N LEU A 74 8.44 1.08 -0.69
CA LEU A 74 9.25 -0.12 -0.50
C LEU A 74 8.42 -1.41 -0.47
N ILE A 75 7.25 -1.39 0.17
CA ILE A 75 6.36 -2.55 0.25
C ILE A 75 5.82 -2.93 -1.14
N VAL A 76 5.36 -1.94 -1.90
CA VAL A 76 4.84 -2.16 -3.25
C VAL A 76 5.95 -2.63 -4.18
N ARG A 77 7.13 -1.99 -4.12
CA ARG A 77 8.29 -2.38 -4.92
C ARG A 77 8.71 -3.83 -4.65
N ALA A 78 8.69 -4.26 -3.39
CA ALA A 78 8.98 -5.65 -3.03
C ALA A 78 7.94 -6.62 -3.60
N ALA A 79 6.64 -6.29 -3.51
CA ALA A 79 5.56 -7.11 -4.07
C ALA A 79 5.68 -7.23 -5.61
N TYR A 80 6.01 -6.13 -6.30
CA TYR A 80 6.26 -6.13 -7.74
C TYR A 80 7.47 -7.00 -8.10
N ARG A 81 8.61 -6.83 -7.41
CA ARG A 81 9.82 -7.62 -7.68
C ARG A 81 9.62 -9.12 -7.47
N GLN A 82 8.83 -9.50 -6.47
CA GLN A 82 8.49 -10.91 -6.25
C GLN A 82 7.75 -11.47 -7.46
N ALA A 83 6.64 -10.83 -7.87
CA ALA A 83 5.87 -11.28 -9.03
C ALA A 83 6.72 -11.32 -10.32
N ALA A 84 7.56 -10.30 -10.54
CA ALA A 84 8.46 -10.26 -11.70
C ALA A 84 9.48 -11.41 -11.70
N SER A 85 9.98 -11.81 -10.52
CA SER A 85 10.90 -12.95 -10.38
C SER A 85 10.21 -14.28 -10.65
N ASP A 86 8.91 -14.35 -10.35
CA ASP A 86 8.06 -15.53 -10.58
C ASP A 86 7.49 -15.58 -12.01
N GLY A 87 7.81 -14.59 -12.86
CA GLY A 87 7.27 -14.48 -14.22
C GLY A 87 5.77 -14.15 -14.27
N GLU A 88 5.21 -13.67 -13.16
CA GLU A 88 3.80 -13.38 -13.01
C GLU A 88 3.51 -11.88 -13.18
N PRO A 89 2.30 -11.52 -13.65
CA PRO A 89 1.87 -10.13 -13.59
C PRO A 89 1.78 -9.65 -12.13
N PRO A 90 1.97 -8.35 -11.86
CA PRO A 90 1.89 -7.82 -10.50
C PRO A 90 0.57 -8.17 -9.81
N ALA A 91 0.64 -8.52 -8.53
CA ALA A 91 -0.52 -8.94 -7.75
C ALA A 91 -1.68 -7.94 -7.88
N ARG A 92 -2.91 -8.45 -8.05
CA ARG A 92 -4.10 -7.57 -8.18
C ARG A 92 -4.42 -6.83 -6.89
N ARG A 93 -4.20 -7.48 -5.76
CA ARG A 93 -4.48 -6.96 -4.43
C ARG A 93 -3.25 -7.14 -3.55
N ILE A 94 -2.81 -6.05 -2.93
CA ILE A 94 -1.70 -6.04 -1.98
C ILE A 94 -2.28 -5.71 -0.61
N VAL A 95 -2.29 -6.71 0.27
CA VAL A 95 -2.59 -6.54 1.69
C VAL A 95 -1.36 -6.93 2.49
N ARG A 96 -0.74 -5.95 3.15
CA ARG A 96 0.48 -6.16 3.93
C ARG A 96 0.38 -5.46 5.27
N TRP A 97 0.79 -6.17 6.32
CA TRP A 97 0.94 -5.64 7.66
C TRP A 97 2.43 -5.59 8.00
N ARG A 98 2.90 -4.44 8.46
CA ARG A 98 4.22 -4.28 9.05
C ARG A 98 4.01 -3.73 10.46
N GLY A 99 4.24 -4.57 11.47
CA GLY A 99 4.41 -4.07 12.85
C GLY A 99 5.71 -3.30 12.95
N ASP A 100 5.78 -2.34 13.87
CA ASP A 100 7.05 -1.73 14.24
C ASP A 100 7.89 -2.80 14.93
N ALA A 101 9.10 -3.06 14.43
CA ALA A 101 9.99 -4.02 15.05
C ALA A 101 10.46 -3.39 16.37
N LYS A 102 9.87 -3.84 17.48
CA LYS A 102 10.22 -3.44 18.85
C LYS A 102 11.72 -3.56 19.13
#